data_AF-A0A2V5RY73-F1
#
_entry.id   AF-A0A2V5RY73-F1
#
_cell.length_a   1.000
_cell.length_b   1.000
_cell.length_c   1.000
_cell.angle_alpha   90.00
_cell.angle_beta   90.00
_cell.angle_gamma   90.00
#
_symmetry.space_group_name_H-M   'P 1'
#
loop_
_entity.id
_entity.type
_entity.pdbx_description
1 polymer ?
#
loop_
_entity_poly.entity_id
_entity_poly.type
_entity_poly.pdbx_seq_one_letter_code
_entity_poly.pdbx_strand_id
1 'polypeptide(L)' 'MKTLAALIERELQAGKWKHYAVYEAELIRVWPLNEIEREAKIAQFAKDYGFRLRFYEMGLCAIFDKWTPDRHL' A
#
# COMPACT_ATOMS: atom_id res chain seq x y z
N MET A 1 3.13 -4.73 10.95
CA MET A 1 2.19 -3.90 10.16
C MET A 1 2.26 -2.40 10.46
N LYS A 2 2.20 -1.94 11.72
CA LYS A 2 2.32 -0.49 12.06
C LYS A 2 3.58 0.19 11.48
N THR A 3 4.73 -0.50 11.46
CA THR A 3 5.97 0.01 10.86
C THR A 3 5.85 0.23 9.35
N LEU A 4 5.19 -0.69 8.63
CA LEU A 4 4.97 -0.56 7.19
C LEU A 4 4.00 0.60 6.90
N ALA A 5 2.94 0.73 7.69
CA ALA A 5 2.01 1.85 7.56
C ALA A 5 2.70 3.20 7.81
N ALA A 6 3.54 3.30 8.85
CA ALA A 6 4.31 4.51 9.13
C ALA A 6 5.30 4.86 8.02
N LEU A 7 5.91 3.85 7.39
CA LEU A 7 6.77 4.05 6.22
C LEU A 7 5.98 4.60 5.04
N ILE A 8 4.86 3.96 4.68
CA ILE A 8 3.99 4.42 3.58
C ILE A 8 3.51 5.85 3.85
N GLU A 9 3.03 6.15 5.05
CA GLU A 9 2.59 7.49 5.45
C GLU A 9 3.70 8.54 5.28
N ARG A 10 4.91 8.25 5.78
CA ARG A 10 6.07 9.15 5.66
C ARG A 10 6.43 9.41 4.20
N GLU A 11 6.48 8.37 3.38
CA GLU A 11 6.87 8.49 1.97
C GLU A 11 5.80 9.23 1.15
N LEU A 12 4.51 9.02 1.46
CA LEU A 12 3.42 9.77 0.84
C LEU A 12 3.40 11.25 1.25
N GLN A 13 3.86 11.60 2.45
CA GLN A 13 3.97 12.99 2.91
C GLN A 13 5.20 13.70 2.35
N ALA A 14 6.34 13.01 2.27
CA ALA A 14 7.62 13.59 1.82
C ALA A 14 7.79 13.55 0.30
N GLY A 15 7.11 12.62 -0.37
CA GLY A 15 7.25 12.37 -1.80
C GLY A 15 6.67 13.47 -2.66
N LYS A 16 7.31 13.71 -3.81
CA LYS A 16 6.72 14.51 -4.91
C LYS A 16 5.50 13.82 -5.52
N TRP A 17 5.43 12.49 -5.42
CA TRP A 17 4.39 11.66 -5.98
C TRP A 17 3.35 11.36 -4.90
N LYS A 18 2.06 11.41 -5.26
CA LYS A 18 0.94 11.11 -4.35
C LYS A 18 0.74 9.60 -4.13
N HIS A 19 1.67 8.77 -4.55
CA HIS A 19 1.62 7.33 -4.41
C HIS A 19 2.99 6.77 -4.02
N TYR A 20 3.00 5.60 -3.40
CA TYR A 20 4.19 4.90 -2.96
C TYR A 20 4.08 3.41 -3.28
N ALA A 21 5.12 2.85 -3.90
CA ALA A 21 5.20 1.43 -4.23
C ALA A 21 5.96 0.66 -3.15
N VAL A 22 5.35 -0.41 -2.64
CA VAL A 22 5.98 -1.40 -1.77
C VAL A 22 6.24 -2.64 -2.61
N TYR A 23 7.51 -2.96 -2.84
CA TYR A 23 7.91 -4.10 -3.67
C TYR A 23 7.81 -5.43 -2.92
N GLU A 24 7.80 -6.53 -3.68
CA GLU A 24 7.62 -7.90 -3.18
C GLU A 24 8.58 -8.24 -2.02
N ALA A 25 9.83 -7.77 -2.06
CA ALA A 25 10.82 -8.01 -1.01
C ALA A 25 10.39 -7.51 0.39
N GLU A 26 9.53 -6.49 0.43
CA GLU A 26 8.93 -5.97 1.66
C GLU A 26 7.56 -6.61 1.93
N LEU A 27 6.77 -6.86 0.89
CA LEU A 27 5.44 -7.49 1.02
C LEU A 27 5.53 -8.90 1.59
N ILE A 28 6.48 -9.71 1.14
CA ILE A 28 6.62 -11.11 1.56
C ILE A 28 6.91 -11.26 3.06
N ARG A 29 7.48 -10.22 3.69
CA ARG A 29 7.74 -10.18 5.13
C ARG A 29 6.47 -10.03 5.96
N VAL A 30 5.38 -9.56 5.36
CA VAL A 30 4.10 -9.30 6.01
C VAL A 30 3.04 -10.29 5.55
N TRP A 31 2.96 -10.52 4.24
CA TRP A 31 2.05 -11.46 3.60
C TRP A 31 2.85 -12.39 2.69
N PRO A 32 3.07 -13.66 3.05
CA PRO A 32 3.76 -14.62 2.20
C PRO A 32 3.07 -14.83 0.84
N LEU A 33 3.79 -15.31 -0.18
CA LEU A 33 3.22 -15.54 -1.53
C LEU A 33 2.09 -16.57 -1.57
N ASN A 34 2.10 -17.55 -0.66
CA ASN A 34 1.06 -18.57 -0.53
C ASN A 34 -0.11 -18.13 0.37
N GLU A 35 -0.13 -16.87 0.80
CA GLU A 35 -1.19 -16.33 1.63
C GLU A 35 -2.52 -16.35 0.88
N ILE A 36 -3.55 -16.94 1.50
CA ILE A 36 -4.89 -16.98 0.94
C ILE A 36 -5.46 -15.56 0.99
N GLU A 37 -6.04 -15.13 -0.14
CA GLU A 37 -6.63 -13.80 -0.30
C GLU A 37 -5.62 -12.66 -0.02
N ARG A 38 -4.34 -12.88 -0.37
CA ARG A 38 -3.24 -11.93 -0.17
C ARG A 38 -3.58 -10.51 -0.59
N GLU A 39 -4.12 -10.33 -1.79
CA GLU A 39 -4.53 -9.02 -2.29
C GLU A 39 -5.61 -8.38 -1.41
N ALA A 40 -6.63 -9.15 -1.00
CA ALA A 40 -7.70 -8.64 -0.15
C ALA A 40 -7.17 -8.20 1.22
N LYS A 41 -6.21 -8.94 1.79
CA LYS A 41 -5.55 -8.57 3.06
C LYS A 41 -4.72 -7.30 2.91
N ILE A 42 -3.99 -7.15 1.80
CA ILE A 42 -3.24 -5.92 1.49
C ILE A 42 -4.21 -4.73 1.33
N ALA A 43 -5.32 -4.93 0.63
CA ALA A 43 -6.36 -3.92 0.46
C ALA A 43 -7.03 -3.54 1.79
N GLN A 44 -7.28 -4.52 2.66
CA GLN A 44 -7.84 -4.27 4.00
C GLN A 44 -6.85 -3.51 4.87
N PHE A 45 -5.57 -3.89 4.86
CA PHE A 45 -4.51 -3.12 5.52
C PHE A 45 -4.48 -1.67 5.03
N ALA A 46 -4.59 -1.44 3.71
CA ALA A 46 -4.65 -0.08 3.19
C ALA A 46 -5.79 0.72 3.84
N LYS A 47 -7.01 0.15 3.85
CA LYS A 47 -8.20 0.77 4.45
C LYS A 47 -8.01 1.05 5.95
N ASP A 48 -7.51 0.08 6.70
CA ASP A 48 -7.34 0.18 8.15
C ASP A 48 -6.39 1.32 8.56
N TYR A 49 -5.45 1.68 7.68
CA TYR A 49 -4.49 2.75 7.91
C TYR A 49 -4.78 4.03 7.09
N GLY A 50 -5.95 4.14 6.45
CA GLY A 50 -6.36 5.34 5.72
C GLY A 50 -5.72 5.53 4.34
N PHE A 51 -5.16 4.45 3.78
CA PHE A 51 -4.64 4.39 2.42
C PHE A 51 -5.65 3.75 1.47
N ARG A 52 -5.36 3.86 0.17
CA ARG A 52 -6.00 3.09 -0.88
C ARG A 52 -4.96 2.30 -1.64
N LEU A 53 -5.24 1.01 -1.85
CA LEU A 53 -4.49 0.17 -2.77
C LEU A 53 -4.90 0.51 -4.20
N ARG A 54 -3.97 1.01 -5.01
CA ARG A 54 -4.19 1.39 -6.42
C ARG A 54 -3.85 0.27 -7.39
N PHE A 55 -2.87 -0.55 -7.01
CA PHE A 55 -2.34 -1.61 -7.84
C PHE A 55 -1.75 -2.68 -6.94
N TYR A 56 -1.91 -3.94 -7.34
CA TYR A 56 -1.19 -5.06 -6.77
C TYR A 56 -0.88 -6.06 -7.88
N GLU A 57 0.36 -6.51 -7.93
CA GLU A 57 0.77 -7.64 -8.74
C GLU A 57 1.66 -8.56 -7.89
N MET A 58 1.24 -9.82 -7.79
CA MET A 58 1.93 -10.83 -7.01
C MET A 58 3.34 -11.06 -7.56
N GLY A 59 4.35 -10.99 -6.70
CA GLY A 59 5.75 -11.12 -7.13
C GLY A 59 6.39 -9.81 -7.56
N LEU A 60 5.62 -8.71 -7.68
CA LEU A 60 6.11 -7.41 -8.12
C LEU A 60 5.98 -6.33 -7.04
N CYS A 61 4.79 -5.76 -6.85
CA CYS A 61 4.58 -4.67 -5.90
C CYS A 61 3.10 -4.42 -5.58
N ALA A 62 2.88 -3.63 -4.53
CA ALA A 62 1.62 -2.98 -4.18
C ALA A 62 1.83 -1.47 -4.19
N ILE A 63 0.96 -0.71 -4.86
CA ILE A 63 1.03 0.75 -4.90
C ILE A 63 -0.08 1.32 -4.04
N PHE A 64 0.30 2.15 -3.08
CA PHE A 64 -0.61 2.82 -2.16
C PHE A 64 -0.66 4.31 -2.46
N ASP A 65 -1.82 4.93 -2.31
CA ASP A 65 -1.96 6.38 -2.21
C ASP A 65 -2.85 6.78 -1.05
N LYS A 66 -2.91 8.09 -0.78
CA LYS A 66 -3.95 8.64 0.09
C LYS A 66 -5.23 8.83 -0.69
N TRP A 67 -6.35 8.61 -0.04
CA TRP A 67 -7.64 9.04 -0.55
C TRP A 67 -7.67 10.57 -0.61
N THR A 68 -7.32 11.15 -1.76
CA THR A 68 -7.66 12.53 -2.05
C THR A 68 -9.02 12.53 -2.75
N PRO A 69 -10.09 13.13 -2.19
CA PRO A 69 -11.23 13.48 -3.03
C PRO A 69 -10.68 14.38 -4.14
N ASP A 70 -10.89 13.99 -5.39
CA ASP A 70 -10.48 14.77 -6.55
C ASP A 70 -11.00 16.21 -6.36
N ARG A 71 -10.08 17.17 -6.19
CA ARG A 71 -10.41 18.60 -6.22
C ARG A 71 -10.55 19.04 -7.67
N HIS A 72 -11.44 18.38 -8.39
CA HIS A 72 -11.92 18.81 -9.70
C HIS A 72 -13.43 19.04 -9.61
N LEU A 73 -13.78 20.16 -8.98
CA LEU A 73 -14.97 20.96 -9.25
C LEU A 73 -14.54 22.42 -9.32
#